data_AF-A0A7W6HI09-F1
#
_entry.id   AF-A0A7W6HI09-F1
#
_cell.length_a   1.000
_cell.length_b   1.000
_cell.length_c   1.000
_cell.angle_alpha   90.00
_cell.angle_beta   90.00
_cell.angle_gamma   90.00
#
_symmetry.space_group_name_H-M   'P 1'
#
loop_
_entity.id
_entity.type
_entity.pdbx_description
1 polymer ?
#
loop_
_entity_poly.entity_id
_entity_poly.type
_entity_poly.pdbx_seq_one_letter_code
_entity_poly.pdbx_strand_id
1 'polypeptide(L)'
;MDEVRAYWKVSVRRACSALKIDRSLYTYRSRRGDQAALMKRIREITETRVRYGYRRVHVLLRREGWPVNPKRIYRLYEMGAALRHRMELLYGAGGT
;
A
#
# COMPACT_ATOMS: atom_id res chain seq x y z
N MET A 1 5.92 16.80 16.59
CA MET A 1 4.53 16.73 17.11
C MET A 1 4.48 16.02 18.45
N ASP A 2 5.04 14.81 18.56
CA ASP A 2 5.03 14.05 19.81
C ASP A 2 5.83 14.74 20.93
N GLU A 3 6.99 15.33 20.61
CA GLU A 3 7.77 16.14 21.56
C GLU A 3 7.00 17.36 22.09
N VAL A 4 6.30 18.09 21.20
CA VAL A 4 5.48 19.24 21.59
C VAL A 4 4.28 18.81 22.45
N ARG A 5 3.67 17.66 22.16
CA ARG A 5 2.63 17.09 23.03
C ARG A 5 3.18 16.70 24.40
N ALA A 6 4.36 16.09 24.45
CA ALA A 6 4.96 15.60 25.69
C ALA A 6 5.43 16.75 26.59
N TYR A 7 6.11 17.75 26.02
CA TYR A 7 6.63 18.91 26.77
C TYR A 7 5.53 19.83 27.27
N TRP A 8 4.54 20.15 26.43
CA TRP A 8 3.47 21.10 26.75
C TRP A 8 2.20 20.44 27.29
N LYS A 9 2.15 19.10 27.39
CA LYS A 9 0.97 18.31 27.80
C LYS A 9 -0.32 18.68 27.05
N VAL A 10 -0.20 18.99 25.75
CA VAL A 10 -1.32 19.40 24.90
C VAL A 10 -1.88 18.25 24.07
N SER A 11 -3.14 18.37 23.64
CA SER A 11 -3.73 17.43 22.69
C SER A 11 -3.09 17.57 21.30
N VAL A 12 -3.16 16.50 20.48
CA VAL A 12 -2.73 16.53 19.06
C VAL A 12 -3.36 17.72 18.32
N ARG A 13 -4.63 18.02 18.58
CA ARG A 13 -5.35 19.15 17.98
C ARG A 13 -4.69 20.49 18.31
N ARG A 14 -4.38 20.72 19.59
CA ARG A 14 -3.70 21.95 20.04
C ARG A 14 -2.28 22.05 19.49
N ALA A 15 -1.54 20.95 19.46
CA ALA A 15 -0.19 20.91 18.88
C ALA A 15 -0.19 21.22 17.37
N CYS A 16 -1.08 20.60 16.59
CA CYS A 16 -1.24 20.85 15.15
C CYS A 16 -1.65 22.30 14.87
N SER A 17 -2.59 22.85 15.65
CA SER A 17 -3.03 24.24 15.50
C SER A 17 -1.91 25.24 15.81
N ALA A 18 -1.11 25.00 16.87
CA ALA A 18 -0.01 25.87 17.25
C ALA A 18 1.12 25.87 16.20
N LEU A 19 1.38 24.72 15.60
CA LEU A 19 2.42 24.54 14.57
C LEU A 19 1.90 24.79 13.14
N LYS A 20 0.63 25.19 12.97
CA LYS A 20 -0.02 25.41 11.67
C LYS A 20 0.12 24.24 10.68
N ILE A 21 0.13 23.01 11.19
CA ILE A 21 0.20 21.78 10.39
C ILE A 21 -1.17 21.12 10.40
N ASP A 22 -1.62 20.69 9.22
CA ASP A 22 -2.86 19.93 9.12
C ASP A 22 -2.74 18.57 9.83
N ARG A 23 -3.77 18.21 10.60
CA ARG A 23 -3.79 16.96 11.37
C ARG A 23 -3.66 15.71 10.48
N SER A 24 -4.15 15.76 9.23
CA SER A 24 -4.06 14.63 8.31
C SER A 24 -2.60 14.23 8.05
N LEU A 25 -1.69 15.21 7.96
CA LEU A 25 -0.26 15.00 7.76
C LEU A 25 0.37 14.30 8.97
N TYR A 26 -0.03 14.64 10.19
CA TYR A 26 0.46 13.97 11.40
C TYR A 26 -0.01 12.51 11.48
N THR A 27 -1.26 12.24 11.09
CA THR A 27 -1.79 10.86 11.08
C THR A 27 -1.35 10.05 9.86
N TYR A 28 -0.81 10.70 8.84
CA TYR A 28 -0.43 10.05 7.60
C TYR A 28 0.76 9.14 7.83
N ARG A 29 0.58 7.84 7.54
CA ARG A 29 1.69 6.89 7.42
C ARG A 29 1.76 6.36 6.00
N SER A 30 2.94 6.45 5.40
CA SER A 30 3.22 5.89 4.08
C SER A 30 2.98 4.38 4.11
N ARG A 31 2.19 3.88 3.14
CA ARG A 31 1.86 2.44 3.00
C ARG A 31 2.60 1.79 1.83
N ARG A 32 3.71 2.38 1.38
CA ARG A 32 4.47 1.92 0.20
C ARG A 32 5.04 0.51 0.36
N GLY A 33 5.48 0.13 1.57
CA GLY A 33 6.00 -1.21 1.86
C GLY A 33 4.98 -2.33 1.60
N ASP A 34 3.80 -2.22 2.20
CA ASP A 34 2.68 -3.15 1.98
C ASP A 34 2.26 -3.24 0.50
N GLN A 35 2.45 -2.15 -0.24
CA GLN A 35 2.06 -2.07 -1.64
C GLN A 35 2.99 -2.90 -2.53
N ALA A 36 4.31 -2.88 -2.27
CA ALA A 36 5.28 -3.66 -3.04
C ALA A 36 5.08 -5.17 -2.86
N ALA A 37 4.92 -5.64 -1.60
CA ALA A 37 4.70 -7.05 -1.31
C ALA A 37 3.38 -7.57 -1.92
N LEU A 38 2.30 -6.78 -1.81
CA LEU A 38 1.02 -7.11 -2.43
C LEU A 38 1.11 -7.19 -3.96
N MET A 39 1.82 -6.25 -4.59
CA MET A 39 2.01 -6.27 -6.05
C MET A 39 2.83 -7.47 -6.52
N LYS A 40 3.91 -7.82 -5.81
CA LYS A 40 4.70 -9.03 -6.10
C LYS A 40 3.82 -10.27 -6.03
N ARG A 41 3.00 -10.40 -4.98
CA ARG A 41 2.12 -11.59 -4.84
C ARG A 41 1.05 -11.68 -5.91
N ILE A 42 0.44 -10.54 -6.29
CA ILE A 42 -0.50 -10.48 -7.41
C ILE A 42 0.19 -10.96 -8.70
N ARG A 43 1.43 -10.51 -8.95
CA ARG A 43 2.21 -10.92 -10.12
C ARG A 43 2.40 -12.44 -10.16
N GLU A 44 2.90 -13.03 -9.08
CA GLU A 44 3.12 -14.48 -8.96
C GLU A 44 1.84 -15.29 -9.28
N ILE A 45 0.68 -14.84 -8.78
CA ILE A 45 -0.62 -15.47 -9.05
C ILE A 45 -1.03 -15.33 -10.53
N THR A 46 -0.80 -14.17 -11.13
CA THR A 46 -1.16 -13.92 -12.53
C THR A 46 -0.21 -14.59 -13.53
N GLU A 47 1.07 -14.77 -13.17
CA GLU A 47 2.07 -15.48 -13.98
C GLU A 47 1.83 -16.98 -13.98
N THR A 48 1.54 -17.57 -12.81
CA THR A 48 1.23 -19.00 -12.71
C THR A 48 -0.10 -19.37 -13.38
N ARG A 49 -1.07 -18.44 -13.45
CA ARG A 49 -2.41 -18.72 -13.97
C ARG A 49 -2.96 -17.56 -14.80
N VAL A 50 -2.49 -17.47 -16.04
CA VAL A 50 -2.77 -16.38 -17.01
C VAL A 50 -4.27 -16.04 -17.20
N ARG A 51 -5.21 -16.97 -17.00
CA ARG A 51 -6.67 -16.72 -17.15
C ARG A 51 -7.35 -16.10 -15.93
N TYR A 52 -6.66 -15.83 -14.83
CA TYR A 52 -7.30 -15.34 -13.62
C TYR A 52 -7.52 -13.83 -13.65
N GLY A 53 -8.79 -13.41 -13.75
CA GLY A 53 -9.18 -12.02 -13.53
C GLY A 53 -9.06 -11.61 -12.05
N TYR A 54 -9.11 -10.30 -11.79
CA TYR A 54 -8.90 -9.69 -10.45
C TYR A 54 -9.78 -10.31 -9.34
N ARG A 55 -10.99 -10.78 -9.67
CA ARG A 55 -11.90 -11.45 -8.71
C ARG A 55 -11.31 -12.75 -8.17
N ARG A 56 -10.64 -13.54 -9.03
CA ARG A 56 -10.03 -14.81 -8.61
C ARG A 56 -8.74 -14.57 -7.83
N VAL A 57 -7.96 -13.57 -8.23
CA VAL A 57 -6.78 -13.10 -7.49
C VAL A 57 -7.16 -12.66 -6.07
N HIS A 58 -8.26 -11.92 -5.92
CA HIS A 58 -8.76 -11.52 -4.60
C HIS A 58 -9.08 -12.71 -3.69
N VAL A 59 -9.73 -13.75 -4.21
CA VAL A 59 -10.05 -14.96 -3.43
C VAL A 59 -8.77 -15.66 -2.96
N LEU A 60 -7.75 -15.76 -3.80
CA LEU A 60 -6.47 -16.38 -3.44
C LEU A 60 -5.73 -15.57 -2.37
N LEU A 61 -5.64 -14.26 -2.55
CA LEU A 61 -5.04 -13.37 -1.55
C LEU A 61 -5.76 -13.46 -0.20
N ARG A 62 -7.09 -13.54 -0.20
CA ARG A 62 -7.86 -13.72 1.05
C ARG A 62 -7.58 -15.06 1.73
N ARG A 63 -7.39 -16.14 0.98
CA ARG A 63 -7.01 -17.46 1.53
C ARG A 63 -5.62 -17.45 2.16
N GLU A 64 -4.72 -16.66 1.60
CA GLU A 64 -3.38 -16.42 2.13
C GLU A 64 -3.36 -15.41 3.30
N GLY A 65 -4.52 -14.92 3.75
CA GLY A 65 -4.63 -14.04 4.90
C GLY A 65 -4.45 -12.55 4.59
N TRP A 66 -4.35 -12.14 3.33
CA TRP A 66 -4.18 -10.73 2.98
C TRP A 66 -5.48 -9.92 3.22
N PRO A 67 -5.45 -8.87 4.06
CA PRO A 67 -6.62 -8.02 4.33
C PRO A 67 -6.76 -6.93 3.26
N VAL A 68 -7.02 -7.33 2.01
CA VAL A 68 -7.02 -6.42 0.85
C VAL A 68 -8.41 -6.31 0.25
N ASN A 69 -8.86 -5.06 0.02
CA ASN A 69 -10.14 -4.79 -0.61
C ASN A 69 -10.12 -5.15 -2.12
N PRO A 70 -11.16 -5.81 -2.67
CA PRO A 70 -11.28 -6.08 -4.10
C PRO A 70 -11.04 -4.86 -5.00
N LYS A 71 -11.53 -3.67 -4.60
CA LYS A 71 -11.34 -2.42 -5.35
C LYS A 71 -9.88 -1.98 -5.41
N ARG A 72 -9.07 -2.33 -4.41
CA ARG A 72 -7.62 -2.07 -4.40
C ARG A 72 -6.92 -2.99 -5.39
N ILE A 73 -7.31 -4.27 -5.44
CA ILE A 73 -6.76 -5.24 -6.40
C ILE A 73 -7.12 -4.84 -7.82
N TYR A 74 -8.36 -4.46 -8.09
CA TYR A 74 -8.77 -3.96 -9.41
C TYR A 74 -7.90 -2.78 -9.86
N ARG A 75 -7.72 -1.76 -9.02
CA ARG A 75 -6.85 -0.61 -9.33
C ARG A 75 -5.40 -1.03 -9.58
N LEU A 76 -4.86 -1.94 -8.77
CA LEU A 76 -3.50 -2.46 -8.95
C LEU A 76 -3.38 -3.37 -10.18
N TYR A 77 -4.45 -4.05 -10.59
CA TYR A 77 -4.50 -4.92 -11.77
C TYR A 77 -4.59 -4.08 -13.05
N GLU A 78 -5.44 -3.05 -13.07
CA GLU A 78 -5.54 -2.06 -14.16
C GLU A 78 -4.24 -1.23 -14.29
N MET A 79 -3.75 -0.67 -13.17
CA MET A 79 -2.44 0.01 -13.16
C MET A 79 -1.31 -0.98 -13.48
N GLY A 80 -1.41 -2.22 -13.04
CA GLY A 80 -0.49 -3.33 -13.29
C GLY A 80 -0.39 -3.70 -14.76
N ALA A 81 -1.49 -3.65 -15.52
CA ALA A 81 -1.48 -3.82 -16.97
C ALA A 81 -0.70 -2.68 -17.66
N ALA A 82 -0.86 -1.44 -17.19
CA ALA A 82 -0.06 -0.29 -17.62
C ALA A 82 1.37 -0.25 -17.04
N LEU A 83 1.63 -0.99 -15.96
CA LEU A 83 2.91 -1.12 -15.28
C LEU A 83 3.63 -2.43 -15.65
N ARG A 84 3.06 -3.32 -16.48
CA ARG A 84 3.75 -4.55 -16.94
C ARG A 84 5.10 -4.22 -17.58
N HIS A 85 5.24 -3.00 -18.11
CA HIS A 85 6.46 -2.41 -18.64
C HIS A 85 7.33 -1.63 -17.61
N ARG A 86 6.80 -1.23 -16.45
CA ARG A 86 7.49 -0.44 -15.40
C ARG A 86 7.84 -1.22 -14.13
N MET A 87 7.16 -2.35 -13.91
CA MET A 87 7.28 -3.25 -12.77
C MET A 87 8.58 -4.05 -12.76
N GLU A 88 9.20 -4.21 -13.93
CA GLU A 88 10.51 -4.82 -14.13
C GLU A 88 11.63 -3.87 -13.66
N LEU A 89 11.49 -2.57 -13.93
CA LEU A 89 12.48 -1.53 -13.60
C LEU A 89 12.52 -1.14 -12.11
N LEU A 90 11.42 -1.29 -11.38
CA LEU A 90 11.32 -0.81 -9.99
C LEU A 90 11.52 -1.90 -8.92
N TYR A 91 11.46 -3.18 -9.30
CA TYR A 91 11.49 -4.30 -8.34
C TYR A 91 12.30 -5.52 -8.83
N GLY A 92 13.04 -5.38 -9.94
CA GLY A 92 13.86 -6.43 -10.56
C GLY A 92 15.29 -6.58 -10.03
N ALA A 93 15.71 -5.81 -9.02
CA ALA A 93 17.03 -5.95 -8.41
C ALA A 93 16.89 -6.50 -6.98
N GLY A 94 16.85 -7.83 -6.85
CA GLY A 94 16.70 -8.50 -5.55
C GLY A 94 16.52 -9.99 -5.71
N GLY A 95 17.44 -10.61 -6.45
CA GLY A 95 17.46 -12.04 -6.74
C GLY A 95 18.88 -12.54 -6.92
N THR A 96 19.64 -12.50 -5.83
CA THR A 96 20.78 -13.40 -5.50
C THR A 96 20.76 -13.61 -4.00
#